data_AF-A0A832C458-F1
#
_entry.id   AF-A0A832C458-F1
#
_cell.length_a   1.000
_cell.length_b   1.000
_cell.length_c   1.000
_cell.angle_alpha   90.00
_cell.angle_beta   90.00
_cell.angle_gamma   90.00
#
_symmetry.space_group_name_H-M   'P 1'
#
loop_
_entity.id
_entity.type
_entity.pdbx_description
1 polymer ?
#
loop_
_entity_poly.entity_id
_entity_poly.type
_entity_poly.pdbx_seq_one_letter_code
_entity_poly.pdbx_strand_id
1 'polypeptide(L)'
;MNAAQLERLNEHLGRLRLIKSRERLEALLQEASAKELSYADFLDQLLGEEVASKTAKNVTMRTSLARFPFVKGLDQFDFTYQPSLDKKQVQTLASCHFIEHGENVVILGPPGVGKSHLA
;
A
#
# COMPACT_ATOMS: atom_id res chain seq x y z
N MET A 1 -29.47 -5.14 15.74
CA MET A 1 -28.56 -6.31 15.62
C MET A 1 -28.47 -6.97 16.99
N ASN A 2 -28.58 -8.30 17.10
CA ASN A 2 -28.52 -8.98 18.41
C ASN A 2 -27.05 -9.14 18.83
N ALA A 3 -26.74 -9.00 20.13
CA ALA A 3 -25.38 -9.10 20.69
C ALA A 3 -24.67 -10.41 20.27
N ALA A 4 -25.39 -11.53 20.27
CA ALA A 4 -24.86 -12.83 19.85
C ALA A 4 -24.43 -12.87 18.37
N GLN A 5 -25.04 -12.05 17.50
CA GLN A 5 -24.63 -11.96 16.10
C GLN A 5 -23.34 -11.16 15.94
N LEU A 6 -23.18 -10.07 16.68
CA LEU A 6 -21.97 -9.26 16.68
C LEU A 6 -20.76 -10.05 17.18
N GLU A 7 -20.95 -10.86 18.22
CA GLU A 7 -19.90 -11.74 18.75
C GLU A 7 -19.42 -12.77 17.72
N ARG A 8 -20.35 -13.48 17.05
CA ARG A 8 -20.00 -14.41 15.95
C ARG A 8 -19.26 -13.72 14.80
N LEU A 9 -19.67 -12.50 14.43
CA LEU A 9 -18.97 -11.72 13.41
C LEU A 9 -17.53 -11.42 13.84
N ASN A 10 -17.33 -10.97 15.08
CA ASN A 10 -16.00 -10.70 15.62
C ASN A 10 -15.10 -11.96 15.63
N GLU A 11 -15.65 -13.12 15.98
CA GLU A 11 -14.93 -14.39 15.92
C GLU A 11 -14.53 -14.76 14.49
N HIS A 12 -15.45 -14.64 13.52
CA HIS A 12 -15.17 -14.91 12.12
C HIS A 12 -14.08 -13.98 11.55
N LEU A 13 -14.19 -12.67 11.82
CA LEU A 13 -13.19 -11.68 11.41
C LEU A 13 -11.83 -11.98 12.05
N GLY A 14 -11.80 -12.39 13.32
CA GLY A 14 -10.60 -12.84 14.00
C GLY A 14 -9.96 -14.06 13.33
N ARG A 15 -10.75 -15.09 13.04
CA ARG A 15 -10.28 -16.34 12.41
C ARG A 15 -9.74 -16.11 11.00
N LEU A 16 -10.36 -15.22 10.23
CA LEU A 16 -9.92 -14.82 8.89
C LEU A 16 -8.78 -13.80 8.90
N ARG A 17 -8.33 -13.36 10.08
CA ARG A 17 -7.31 -12.30 10.25
C ARG A 17 -7.70 -11.02 9.51
N LEU A 18 -8.96 -10.61 9.61
CA LEU A 18 -9.49 -9.33 9.13
C LEU A 18 -9.48 -8.34 10.30
N ILE A 19 -8.26 -7.96 10.70
CA ILE A 19 -8.03 -7.28 11.98
C ILE A 19 -8.59 -5.86 11.97
N LYS A 20 -8.37 -5.13 10.87
CA LYS A 20 -8.86 -3.75 10.73
C LYS A 20 -10.39 -3.72 10.62
N SER A 21 -10.97 -4.64 9.85
CA SER A 21 -12.42 -4.79 9.77
C SER A 21 -13.02 -5.12 11.14
N ARG A 22 -12.36 -5.98 11.94
CA ARG A 22 -12.82 -6.32 13.30
C ARG A 22 -12.82 -5.11 14.23
N GLU A 23 -11.74 -4.33 14.23
CA GLU A 23 -11.62 -3.11 15.03
C GLU A 23 -12.69 -2.06 14.68
N ARG A 24 -13.11 -2.00 13.42
CA ARG A 24 -14.03 -0.98 12.90
C ARG A 24 -15.46 -1.48 12.67
N LEU A 25 -15.76 -2.74 12.95
CA LEU A 25 -17.03 -3.38 12.58
C LEU A 25 -18.25 -2.57 13.06
N GLU A 26 -18.28 -2.17 14.33
CA GLU A 26 -19.41 -1.42 14.90
C GLU A 26 -19.59 -0.04 14.25
N ALA A 27 -18.49 0.68 14.03
CA ALA A 27 -18.52 1.98 13.36
C ALA A 27 -19.01 1.85 11.92
N LEU A 28 -18.53 0.85 11.18
CA LEU A 28 -18.94 0.61 9.79
C LEU A 28 -20.42 0.21 9.69
N LEU A 29 -20.94 -0.56 10.65
CA LEU A 29 -22.36 -0.90 10.71
C LEU A 29 -23.24 0.32 11.01
N GLN A 30 -22.79 1.20 11.92
CA GLN A 30 -23.47 2.47 12.19
C GLN A 30 -23.47 3.38 10.97
N GLU A 31 -22.33 3.52 10.29
CA GLU A 31 -22.19 4.31 9.07
C GLU A 31 -23.09 3.76 7.94
N ALA A 32 -23.10 2.44 7.74
CA ALA A 32 -23.95 1.80 6.74
C ALA A 32 -25.44 2.02 7.01
N SER A 33 -25.85 1.96 8.28
CA SER A 33 -27.23 2.26 8.66
C SER A 33 -27.58 3.74 8.47
N ALA A 34 -26.65 4.65 8.77
CA ALA A 34 -26.89 6.09 8.68
C ALA A 34 -26.92 6.60 7.24
N LYS A 35 -26.13 5.98 6.35
CA LYS A 35 -26.01 6.35 4.93
C LYS A 35 -26.87 5.48 4.01
N GLU A 36 -27.65 4.54 4.56
CA GLU A 36 -28.45 3.57 3.81
C GLU A 36 -27.64 2.86 2.71
N LEU A 37 -26.41 2.45 3.04
CA LEU A 37 -25.52 1.80 2.07
C LEU A 37 -26.13 0.49 1.57
N SER A 38 -25.94 0.22 0.27
CA SER A 38 -26.26 -1.10 -0.26
C SER A 38 -25.35 -2.16 0.38
N TYR A 39 -25.78 -3.42 0.38
CA TYR A 39 -24.96 -4.50 0.91
C TYR A 39 -23.63 -4.65 0.17
N ALA A 40 -23.61 -4.34 -1.13
CA ALA A 40 -22.40 -4.37 -1.94
C ALA A 40 -21.42 -3.27 -1.50
N ASP A 41 -21.91 -2.04 -1.32
CA ASP A 41 -21.06 -0.90 -0.91
C ASP A 41 -20.50 -1.09 0.51
N PHE A 42 -21.31 -1.62 1.43
CA PHE A 42 -20.84 -1.94 2.77
C PHE A 42 -19.72 -3.00 2.75
N LEU A 43 -19.90 -4.08 1.99
CA LEU A 43 -18.88 -5.13 1.88
C LEU A 43 -17.61 -4.63 1.21
N ASP A 44 -17.74 -3.82 0.16
CA ASP A 44 -16.60 -3.22 -0.53
C ASP A 44 -15.81 -2.29 0.41
N GLN A 45 -16.50 -1.43 1.18
CA GLN A 45 -15.85 -0.58 2.17
C GLN A 45 -15.16 -1.40 3.27
N LEU A 46 -15.85 -2.40 3.85
CA LEU A 46 -15.32 -3.26 4.92
C LEU A 46 -14.04 -3.99 4.49
N LEU A 47 -14.04 -4.57 3.28
CA LEU A 47 -12.91 -5.32 2.75
C LEU A 47 -11.81 -4.40 2.22
N GLY A 48 -12.16 -3.28 1.59
CA GLY A 48 -11.23 -2.29 1.07
C GLY A 48 -10.33 -1.72 2.16
N GLU A 49 -10.89 -1.41 3.33
CA GLU A 49 -10.09 -0.96 4.48
C GLU A 49 -9.11 -2.02 4.99
N GLU A 50 -9.50 -3.29 4.98
CA GLU A 50 -8.62 -4.39 5.38
C GLU A 50 -7.50 -4.60 4.37
N VAL A 51 -7.82 -4.60 3.07
CA VAL A 51 -6.83 -4.72 1.99
C VAL A 51 -5.82 -3.58 2.11
N ALA A 52 -6.27 -2.33 2.26
CA ALA A 52 -5.39 -1.18 2.45
C ALA A 52 -4.48 -1.35 3.67
N SER A 53 -5.03 -1.79 4.81
CA SER A 53 -4.25 -2.02 6.04
C SER A 53 -3.20 -3.12 5.88
N LYS A 54 -3.56 -4.25 5.26
CA LYS A 54 -2.63 -5.36 4.99
C LYS A 54 -1.53 -4.96 4.01
N THR A 55 -1.88 -4.24 2.95
CA THR A 55 -0.92 -3.73 1.97
C THR A 55 0.08 -2.79 2.65
N ALA A 56 -0.39 -1.83 3.45
CA ALA A 56 0.48 -0.92 4.18
C ALA A 56 1.43 -1.66 5.14
N LYS A 57 0.91 -2.63 5.92
CA LYS A 57 1.73 -3.45 6.82
C LYS A 57 2.77 -4.28 6.06
N ASN A 58 2.40 -4.85 4.91
CA ASN A 58 3.32 -5.61 4.06
C ASN A 58 4.43 -4.73 3.49
N VAL A 59 4.11 -3.52 3.02
CA VAL A 59 5.11 -2.56 2.55
C VAL A 59 6.08 -2.22 3.67
N THR A 60 5.58 -1.81 4.84
CA THR A 60 6.44 -1.47 5.99
C THR A 60 7.32 -2.62 6.42
N MET A 61 6.78 -3.84 6.51
CA MET A 61 7.52 -5.03 6.88
C MET A 61 8.62 -5.35 5.86
N ARG A 62 8.31 -5.34 4.56
CA ARG A 62 9.28 -5.61 3.50
C ARG A 62 10.39 -4.55 3.46
N THR A 63 10.05 -3.27 3.62
CA THR A 63 11.03 -2.19 3.71
C THR A 63 11.95 -2.35 4.92
N SER A 64 11.41 -2.77 6.07
CA SER A 64 12.22 -3.07 7.26
C SER A 64 13.16 -4.26 7.05
N LEU A 65 12.67 -5.33 6.41
CA LEU A 65 13.47 -6.52 6.10
C LEU A 65 14.58 -6.25 5.09
N ALA A 66 14.39 -5.31 4.17
CA ALA A 66 15.40 -4.92 3.18
C ALA A 66 16.63 -4.21 3.80
N ARG A 67 16.51 -3.71 5.05
CA ARG A 67 17.61 -3.06 5.80
C ARG A 67 18.32 -1.96 5.01
N PHE A 68 17.54 -1.15 4.30
CA PHE A 68 18.09 0.00 3.58
C PHE A 68 18.79 0.96 4.56
N PRO A 69 19.95 1.52 4.20
CA PRO A 69 20.62 2.52 5.02
C PRO A 69 19.78 3.79 5.20
N PHE A 70 18.94 4.11 4.20
CA PHE A 70 17.98 5.20 4.23
C PHE A 70 16.72 4.80 3.45
N VAL A 71 15.54 5.19 3.93
CA VAL A 71 14.28 5.04 3.17
C VAL A 71 14.06 6.32 2.37
N LYS A 72 14.48 6.32 1.10
CA LYS A 72 14.27 7.43 0.18
C LYS A 72 13.37 7.00 -0.97
N GLY A 73 12.17 7.58 -1.06
CA GLY A 73 11.27 7.36 -2.17
C GLY A 73 11.65 8.20 -3.39
N LEU A 74 11.14 7.83 -4.56
CA LEU A 74 11.33 8.59 -5.80
C LEU A 74 10.71 10.01 -5.73
N ASP A 75 9.70 10.21 -4.88
CA ASP A 75 9.10 11.52 -4.58
C ASP A 75 10.08 12.51 -3.97
N GLN A 76 11.11 12.01 -3.29
CA GLN A 76 12.17 12.81 -2.68
C GLN A 76 13.36 13.02 -3.63
N PHE A 77 13.32 12.48 -4.85
CA PHE A 77 14.42 12.64 -5.80
C PHE A 77 14.41 14.06 -6.38
N ASP A 78 15.51 14.79 -6.18
CA ASP A 78 15.69 16.12 -6.73
C ASP A 78 16.17 16.06 -8.18
N PHE A 79 15.23 16.16 -9.12
CA PHE A 79 15.54 16.22 -10.55
C PHE A 79 16.29 17.49 -10.96
N THR A 80 16.31 18.54 -10.14
CA THR A 80 17.10 19.76 -10.42
C THR A 80 18.59 19.54 -10.18
N TYR A 81 18.92 18.64 -9.26
CA TYR A 81 20.30 18.21 -8.99
C TYR A 81 20.89 17.37 -10.13
N GLN A 82 20.06 16.66 -10.90
CA GLN A 82 20.47 15.93 -12.10
C GLN A 82 19.60 16.30 -13.32
N PRO A 83 19.86 17.45 -13.95
CA PRO A 83 19.00 17.99 -15.01
C PRO A 83 19.08 17.21 -16.33
N SER A 84 20.10 16.34 -16.50
CA SER A 84 20.22 15.51 -17.71
C SER A 84 19.32 14.26 -17.69
N LEU A 85 18.73 13.93 -16.54
CA LEU A 85 17.87 12.77 -16.38
C LEU A 85 16.44 13.09 -16.82
N ASP A 86 15.91 12.32 -17.76
CA ASP A 86 14.51 12.46 -18.18
C ASP A 86 13.56 11.95 -17.08
N LYS A 87 12.86 12.88 -16.44
CA LYS A 87 11.85 12.59 -15.42
C LYS A 87 10.76 11.64 -15.93
N LYS A 88 10.36 11.74 -17.20
CA LYS A 88 9.34 10.84 -17.76
C LYS A 88 9.85 9.41 -17.82
N GLN A 89 11.08 9.22 -18.28
CA GLN A 89 11.71 7.90 -18.32
C GLN A 89 11.79 7.27 -16.93
N VAL A 90 12.20 8.04 -15.90
CA VAL A 90 12.24 7.55 -14.52
C VAL A 90 10.85 7.17 -14.01
N GLN A 91 9.82 7.97 -14.32
CA GLN A 91 8.44 7.63 -13.97
C GLN A 91 7.94 6.37 -14.67
N THR A 92 8.32 6.13 -15.93
CA THR A 92 8.03 4.87 -16.62
C THR A 92 8.69 3.70 -15.91
N LEU A 93 9.96 3.80 -15.52
CA LEU A 93 10.65 2.76 -14.75
C LEU A 93 10.01 2.54 -13.36
N ALA A 94 9.50 3.60 -12.73
CA ALA A 94 8.81 3.52 -11.44
C ALA A 94 7.53 2.66 -11.47
N SER A 95 6.96 2.43 -12.65
CA SER A 95 5.83 1.48 -12.82
C SER A 95 6.24 0.01 -12.64
N CYS A 96 7.55 -0.28 -12.63
CA CYS A 96 8.11 -1.62 -12.53
C CYS A 96 7.70 -2.58 -13.67
N HIS A 97 7.21 -2.08 -14.80
CA HIS A 97 6.79 -2.91 -15.94
C HIS A 97 7.91 -3.81 -16.50
N PHE A 98 9.16 -3.37 -16.39
CA PHE A 98 10.35 -4.15 -16.75
C PHE A 98 10.45 -5.48 -15.98
N ILE A 99 9.90 -5.55 -14.75
CA ILE A 99 9.86 -6.78 -13.95
C ILE A 99 8.94 -7.81 -14.62
N GLU A 100 7.76 -7.38 -15.08
CA GLU A 100 6.78 -8.24 -15.76
C GLU A 100 7.33 -8.80 -17.08
N HIS A 101 8.18 -8.02 -17.75
CA HIS A 101 8.80 -8.36 -19.04
C HIS A 101 10.13 -9.10 -18.90
N GLY A 102 10.65 -9.29 -17.69
CA GLY A 102 11.96 -9.90 -17.45
C GLY A 102 13.13 -9.09 -18.00
N GLU A 103 12.96 -7.77 -18.09
CA GLU A 103 13.97 -6.84 -18.60
C GLU A 103 14.92 -6.37 -17.51
N ASN A 104 16.17 -6.09 -17.89
CA ASN A 104 17.18 -5.58 -16.98
C ASN A 104 17.27 -4.05 -17.08
N VAL A 105 17.26 -3.37 -15.93
CA VAL A 105 17.47 -1.93 -15.84
C VAL A 105 18.86 -1.67 -15.25
N VAL A 106 19.65 -0.86 -15.95
CA VAL A 106 21.01 -0.48 -15.52
C VAL A 106 21.10 1.04 -15.43
N ILE A 107 21.45 1.55 -14.25
CA ILE A 107 21.64 2.99 -14.01
C ILE A 107 23.15 3.31 -14.06
N LEU A 108 23.57 4.03 -15.10
CA LEU A 108 24.98 4.38 -15.34
C LEU A 108 25.23 5.88 -15.13
N GLY A 109 26.40 6.22 -14.59
CA GLY A 109 26.83 7.61 -14.44
C GLY A 109 27.95 7.81 -13.39
N PRO A 110 28.61 8.99 -13.37
CA PRO A 110 29.68 9.31 -12.43
C PRO A 110 29.25 9.18 -10.95
N PRO A 111 30.17 8.99 -9.99
CA PRO A 111 29.82 8.96 -8.57
C PRO A 111 29.14 10.28 -8.13
N GLY A 112 28.23 10.20 -7.14
CA GLY A 112 27.55 11.37 -6.58
C GLY A 112 26.28 11.85 -7.29
N VAL A 113 25.96 11.36 -8.50
CA VAL A 113 24.83 11.86 -9.31
C VAL A 113 23.44 11.32 -8.95
N GLY A 114 23.25 10.81 -7.72
CA GLY A 114 21.94 10.31 -7.25
C GLY A 114 21.57 8.87 -7.65
N LYS A 115 22.48 8.10 -8.27
CA LYS A 115 22.21 6.70 -8.69
C LYS A 115 21.72 5.80 -7.55
N SER A 116 22.31 5.91 -6.35
CA SER A 116 21.91 5.12 -5.17
C SER A 116 20.56 5.51 -4.58
N HIS A 117 19.98 6.64 -5.00
CA HIS A 117 18.60 6.99 -4.65
C HIS A 117 17.63 6.32 -5.63
N LEU A 118 17.99 6.25 -6.91
CA LEU A 118 17.15 5.66 -7.96
C LEU A 118 17.15 4.12 -7.97
N ALA A 119 18.12 3.48 -7.32
CA ALA A 119 18.33 2.03 -7.28
C ALA A 119 17.95 1.42 -5.93
#